data_AF-A0AAU2VUF9-F1
#
_entry.id   AF-A0AAU2VUF9-F1
#
_cell.length_a   1.000
_cell.length_b   1.000
_cell.length_c   1.000
_cell.angle_alpha   90.00
_cell.angle_beta   90.00
_cell.angle_gamma   90.00
#
_symmetry.space_group_name_H-M   'P 1'
#
loop_
_entity.id
_entity.type
_entity.pdbx_description
1 polymer ?
#
loop_
_entity_poly.entity_id
_entity_poly.type
_entity_poly.pdbx_seq_one_letter_code
_entity_poly.pdbx_strand_id
1 'polypeptide(L)'
;MAKEKDPERKIIAQNKKARHDYTILDTYECGLVLMGTEVKSLRMGRASLVDGFVQIDGGEAWLHNIHVPEYVQGTWTNHSAKRKRKLLMHRAEIDKLESKAQETGHTIVPLALYFRSGRVKVEIALAKGKKEYDKRQTLREKQDTRETNRAISAARRRQRAAA
;
A
#
# COMPACT_ATOMS: atom_id res chain seq x y z
N MET A 1 -0.38 -9.61 17.90
CA MET A 1 1.09 -9.68 17.80
C MET A 1 1.58 -8.40 17.14
N ALA A 2 2.25 -7.52 17.89
CA ALA A 2 2.84 -6.30 17.34
C ALA A 2 4.12 -6.68 16.60
N LYS A 3 4.16 -6.52 15.27
CA LYS A 3 5.40 -6.66 14.49
C LYS A 3 6.45 -5.70 15.06
N GLU A 4 7.64 -6.21 15.36
CA GLU A 4 8.81 -5.41 15.72
C GLU A 4 8.94 -4.23 14.74
N LYS A 5 9.07 -3.02 15.29
CA LYS A 5 9.34 -1.83 14.49
C LYS A 5 10.77 -1.94 14.00
N ASP A 6 10.93 -2.49 12.80
CA ASP A 6 12.15 -2.40 12.02
C ASP A 6 12.52 -0.89 11.93
N PRO A 7 13.62 -0.44 12.58
CA PRO A 7 13.89 0.98 12.81
C PRO A 7 14.08 1.78 11.51
N GLU A 8 14.22 1.10 10.38
CA GLU A 8 14.51 1.71 9.08
C GLU A 8 13.30 1.81 8.13
N ARG A 9 12.08 1.43 8.57
CA ARG A 9 10.90 1.45 7.70
C ARG A 9 10.35 2.87 7.50
N LYS A 10 10.78 3.56 6.45
CA LYS A 10 10.25 4.89 6.08
C LYS A 10 9.13 4.78 5.04
N ILE A 11 7.90 5.04 5.48
CA ILE A 11 6.70 5.02 4.61
C ILE A 11 6.74 6.17 3.60
N ILE A 12 6.48 5.86 2.33
CA ILE A 12 6.37 6.84 1.24
C ILE A 12 4.89 7.09 0.93
N ALA A 13 4.15 6.01 0.63
CA ALA A 13 2.73 6.08 0.28
C ALA A 13 1.96 4.90 0.87
N GLN A 14 0.69 5.14 1.18
CA GLN A 14 -0.22 4.12 1.70
C GLN A 14 -1.55 4.18 0.95
N ASN A 15 -2.04 3.02 0.53
CA ASN A 15 -3.34 2.87 -0.08
C ASN A 15 -4.42 2.71 1.00
N LYS A 16 -4.89 3.84 1.53
CA LYS A 16 -5.96 3.86 2.55
C LYS A 16 -7.29 3.36 1.99
N LYS A 17 -7.53 3.52 0.68
CA LYS A 17 -8.73 3.07 -0.03
C LYS A 17 -8.79 1.54 -0.09
N ALA A 18 -7.68 0.87 -0.39
CA ALA A 18 -7.64 -0.60 -0.43
C ALA A 18 -8.05 -1.26 0.89
N ARG A 19 -7.59 -0.74 2.04
CA ARG A 19 -7.97 -1.27 3.36
C ARG A 19 -9.46 -1.07 3.70
N HIS A 20 -10.09 -0.09 3.08
CA HIS A 20 -11.51 0.17 3.25
C HIS A 20 -12.35 -0.73 2.35
N ASP A 21 -12.00 -0.78 1.06
CA ASP A 21 -12.82 -1.42 0.02
C ASP A 21 -12.68 -2.94 -0.01
N TYR A 22 -11.57 -3.47 0.50
CA TYR A 22 -11.26 -4.89 0.47
C TYR A 22 -10.98 -5.45 1.87
N THR A 23 -11.29 -6.74 2.04
CA THR A 23 -10.81 -7.55 3.14
C THR A 23 -9.48 -8.15 2.76
N ILE A 24 -8.44 -7.87 3.55
CA ILE A 24 -7.09 -8.38 3.33
C ILE A 24 -7.03 -9.80 3.91
N LEU A 25 -6.65 -10.76 3.08
CA LEU A 25 -6.49 -12.16 3.49
C LEU A 25 -5.03 -12.44 3.87
N ASP A 26 -4.11 -12.01 3.02
CA ASP A 26 -2.69 -12.31 3.15
C ASP A 26 -1.86 -11.16 2.61
N THR A 27 -0.66 -10.93 3.17
CA THR A 27 0.23 -9.84 2.76
C THR A 27 1.64 -10.32 2.47
N TYR A 28 2.21 -9.79 1.38
CA TYR A 28 3.53 -10.16 0.88
C TYR A 28 4.38 -8.89 0.70
N GLU A 29 5.67 -9.00 1.00
CA GLU A 29 6.65 -7.96 0.72
C GLU A 29 7.35 -8.27 -0.59
N CYS A 30 7.35 -7.32 -1.53
CA CYS A 30 8.02 -7.46 -2.81
C CYS A 30 9.02 -6.31 -3.04
N GLY A 31 10.08 -6.61 -3.78
CA GLY A 31 10.91 -5.58 -4.41
C GLY A 31 10.25 -5.05 -5.69
N LEU A 32 10.69 -3.88 -6.17
CA LEU A 32 10.25 -3.34 -7.46
C LEU A 32 11.45 -3.02 -8.34
N VAL A 33 11.29 -3.23 -9.64
CA VAL A 33 12.24 -2.76 -10.65
C VAL A 33 11.91 -1.32 -11.02
N LEU A 34 12.71 -0.40 -10.48
CA LEU A 34 12.55 1.05 -10.66
C LEU A 34 13.69 1.65 -11.49
N MET A 35 13.39 2.74 -12.18
CA MET A 35 14.39 3.61 -12.80
C MET A 35 14.95 4.61 -11.78
N GLY A 36 16.18 5.09 -12.00
CA GLY A 36 16.83 6.05 -11.10
C GLY A 36 16.03 7.33 -10.85
N THR A 37 15.31 7.82 -11.88
CA THR A 37 14.42 9.00 -11.76
C THR A 37 13.21 8.72 -10.89
N GLU A 38 12.65 7.50 -10.91
CA GLU A 38 11.55 7.09 -10.01
C GLU A 38 12.01 7.09 -8.56
N VAL A 39 13.20 6.57 -8.28
CA VAL A 39 13.74 6.55 -6.91
C VAL A 39 13.87 7.97 -6.35
N LYS A 40 14.29 8.94 -7.18
CA LYS A 40 14.35 10.36 -6.77
C LYS A 40 12.96 10.93 -6.47
N SER A 41 11.96 10.68 -7.32
CA SER A 41 10.57 11.08 -7.05
C SER A 41 10.00 10.48 -5.77
N LEU A 42 10.29 9.20 -5.51
CA LEU A 42 9.85 8.50 -4.31
C LEU A 42 10.54 9.01 -3.04
N ARG A 43 11.81 9.43 -3.13
CA ARG A 43 12.52 10.08 -2.01
C ARG A 43 11.91 11.42 -1.62
N MET A 44 11.31 12.13 -2.57
CA MET A 44 10.51 13.34 -2.29
C MET A 44 9.11 13.03 -1.73
N GLY A 45 8.77 11.76 -1.49
CA GLY A 45 7.47 11.36 -0.93
C GLY A 45 6.33 11.39 -1.95
N ARG A 46 6.63 11.54 -3.25
CA ARG A 46 5.60 11.67 -4.28
C ARG A 46 5.27 10.30 -4.89
N ALA A 47 4.17 9.70 -4.45
CA ALA A 47 3.58 8.52 -5.09
C ALA A 47 2.11 8.38 -4.72
N SER A 48 1.33 7.84 -5.66
CA SER A 48 -0.05 7.42 -5.40
C SER A 48 -0.23 5.96 -5.81
N LEU A 49 -0.70 5.16 -4.85
CA LEU A 49 -1.05 3.75 -5.02
C LEU A 49 -2.55 3.55 -5.34
N VAL A 50 -3.29 4.64 -5.50
CA VAL A 50 -4.73 4.62 -5.71
C VAL A 50 -5.04 3.94 -7.04
N ASP A 51 -5.99 3.00 -7.03
CA ASP A 51 -6.42 2.19 -8.18
C ASP A 51 -5.33 1.31 -8.82
N GLY A 52 -4.18 1.16 -8.14
CA GLY A 52 -3.15 0.21 -8.52
C GLY A 52 -3.59 -1.23 -8.27
N PHE A 53 -3.19 -2.14 -9.14
CA PHE A 53 -3.43 -3.58 -8.99
C PHE A 53 -2.20 -4.36 -9.46
N VAL A 54 -2.11 -5.62 -9.04
CA VAL A 54 -1.06 -6.54 -9.48
C VAL A 54 -1.68 -7.58 -10.39
N GLN A 55 -1.02 -7.81 -11.52
CA GLN A 55 -1.35 -8.87 -12.47
C GLN A 55 -0.17 -9.83 -12.54
N ILE A 56 -0.47 -11.12 -12.58
CA ILE A 56 0.53 -12.17 -12.82
C ILE A 56 0.40 -12.55 -14.29
N ASP A 57 1.53 -12.48 -15.02
CA ASP A 57 1.60 -12.80 -16.45
C ASP A 57 2.91 -13.53 -16.73
N GLY A 58 2.83 -14.69 -17.38
CA GLY A 58 3.98 -15.52 -17.71
C GLY A 58 4.84 -15.94 -16.52
N GLY A 59 4.24 -16.12 -15.33
CA GLY A 59 4.97 -16.46 -14.10
C GLY A 59 5.72 -15.30 -13.46
N GLU A 60 5.44 -14.07 -13.90
CA GLU A 60 6.01 -12.84 -13.35
C GLU A 60 4.90 -11.93 -12.79
N ALA A 61 5.16 -11.28 -11.66
CA ALA A 61 4.23 -10.34 -11.06
C ALA A 61 4.49 -8.90 -11.54
N TRP A 62 3.45 -8.25 -12.05
CA TRP A 62 3.50 -6.90 -12.60
C TRP A 62 2.57 -5.97 -11.85
N LEU A 63 3.06 -4.78 -11.56
CA LEU A 63 2.34 -3.75 -10.85
C LEU A 63 1.86 -2.68 -11.83
N HIS A 64 0.54 -2.51 -11.89
CA HIS A 64 -0.16 -1.65 -12.85
C HIS A 64 -0.81 -0.45 -12.18
N ASN A 65 -1.02 0.62 -12.97
CA ASN A 65 -1.78 1.82 -12.63
C ASN A 65 -1.32 2.58 -11.36
N ILE A 66 -0.08 2.36 -10.91
CA ILE A 66 0.53 3.21 -9.89
C ILE A 66 1.05 4.48 -10.55
N HIS A 67 0.73 5.61 -9.92
CA HIS A 67 1.20 6.91 -10.35
C HIS A 67 2.43 7.34 -9.52
N VAL A 68 3.58 7.40 -10.19
CA VAL A 68 4.80 8.05 -9.68
C VAL A 68 5.09 9.22 -10.60
N PRO A 69 5.05 10.47 -10.12
CA PRO A 69 5.30 11.61 -10.99
C PRO A 69 6.76 11.65 -11.43
N GLU A 70 6.97 12.23 -12.60
CA GLU A 70 8.30 12.45 -13.15
C GLU A 70 9.15 13.35 -12.24
N TYR A 71 10.46 13.15 -12.33
CA TYR A 71 11.41 13.96 -11.58
C TYR A 71 11.61 15.27 -12.33
N VAL A 72 11.19 16.39 -11.73
CA VAL A 72 11.21 17.72 -12.38
C VAL A 72 12.61 18.15 -12.83
N GLN A 73 13.67 17.70 -12.13
CA GLN A 73 15.06 17.99 -12.50
C GLN A 73 15.69 16.89 -13.39
N GLY A 74 14.88 16.00 -13.97
CA GLY A 74 15.29 15.03 -14.98
C GLY A 74 14.91 15.55 -16.37
N THR A 75 15.90 15.75 -17.24
CA THR A 75 15.66 16.32 -18.58
C THR A 75 15.32 15.26 -19.63
N TRP A 76 16.14 14.21 -19.76
CA TRP A 76 16.00 13.22 -20.84
C TRP A 76 15.63 11.81 -20.36
N THR A 77 15.95 11.46 -19.11
CA THR A 77 15.75 10.10 -18.56
C THR A 77 14.42 9.94 -17.83
N ASN A 78 13.39 10.70 -18.22
CA ASN A 78 12.09 10.64 -17.58
C ASN A 78 11.33 9.37 -17.99
N HIS A 79 10.48 8.92 -17.06
CA HIS A 79 9.70 7.70 -17.18
C HIS A 79 8.22 8.08 -17.27
N SER A 80 7.42 7.29 -17.97
CA SER A 80 5.96 7.46 -17.91
C SER A 80 5.46 7.24 -16.48
N ALA A 81 4.65 8.18 -15.97
CA ALA A 81 4.20 8.16 -14.58
C ALA A 81 3.43 6.88 -14.19
N LYS A 82 2.69 6.29 -15.15
CA LYS A 82 1.88 5.07 -14.99
C LYS A 82 2.48 3.81 -15.63
N ARG A 83 3.79 3.81 -15.86
CA ARG A 83 4.57 2.64 -16.32
C ARG A 83 4.23 1.37 -15.52
N LYS A 84 4.14 0.23 -16.23
CA LYS A 84 4.11 -1.09 -15.60
C LYS A 84 5.45 -1.40 -14.93
N ARG A 85 5.43 -1.89 -13.68
CA ARG A 85 6.65 -2.16 -12.89
C ARG A 85 6.69 -3.63 -12.51
N LYS A 86 7.80 -4.29 -12.80
CA LYS A 86 8.01 -5.69 -12.41
C LYS A 86 8.25 -5.79 -10.90
N LEU A 87 7.59 -6.75 -10.27
CA LEU A 87 7.78 -7.10 -8.88
C LEU A 87 8.81 -8.23 -8.75
N LEU A 88 9.63 -8.14 -7.70
CA LEU A 88 10.63 -9.13 -7.37
C LEU A 88 10.16 -9.88 -6.13
N MET A 89 9.85 -11.16 -6.31
CA MET A 89 9.36 -12.06 -5.26
C MET A 89 9.74 -13.51 -5.56
N HIS A 90 9.58 -14.41 -4.58
CA HIS A 90 9.97 -15.81 -4.76
C HIS A 90 9.01 -16.56 -5.68
N ARG A 91 9.52 -17.48 -6.49
CA ARG A 91 8.72 -18.27 -7.45
C ARG A 91 7.53 -18.96 -6.80
N ALA A 92 7.74 -19.62 -5.66
CA ALA A 92 6.68 -20.29 -4.91
C ALA A 92 5.57 -19.34 -4.41
N GLU A 93 5.92 -18.08 -4.11
CA GLU A 93 4.92 -17.06 -3.73
C GLU A 93 4.10 -16.61 -4.94
N ILE A 94 4.73 -16.49 -6.11
CA ILE A 94 4.04 -16.15 -7.37
C ILE A 94 3.02 -17.23 -7.70
N ASP A 95 3.43 -18.49 -7.71
CA ASP A 95 2.55 -19.62 -8.08
C ASP A 95 1.36 -19.74 -7.12
N LYS A 96 1.60 -19.48 -5.82
CA LYS A 96 0.54 -19.45 -4.80
C LYS A 96 -0.42 -18.28 -5.01
N LEU A 97 0.09 -17.09 -5.33
CA LEU A 97 -0.75 -15.93 -5.62
C LEU A 97 -1.54 -16.10 -6.92
N GLU A 98 -0.94 -16.70 -7.94
CA GLU A 98 -1.57 -16.99 -9.22
C GLU A 98 -2.76 -17.94 -9.03
N SER A 99 -2.54 -19.04 -8.31
CA SER A 99 -3.61 -20.00 -7.98
C SER A 99 -4.78 -19.32 -7.25
N LYS A 100 -4.48 -18.48 -6.25
CA LYS A 100 -5.50 -17.75 -5.49
C LYS A 100 -6.15 -16.59 -6.25
N ALA A 101 -5.44 -15.98 -7.20
CA ALA A 101 -5.97 -14.90 -8.03
C ALA A 101 -6.97 -15.42 -9.08
N GLN A 102 -6.84 -16.69 -9.49
CA GLN A 102 -7.81 -17.35 -10.36
C GLN A 102 -9.14 -17.66 -9.65
N GLU A 103 -9.14 -17.76 -8.31
CA GLU A 103 -10.36 -17.92 -7.54
C GLU A 103 -11.27 -16.69 -7.65
N THR A 104 -12.57 -16.91 -7.82
CA THR A 104 -13.53 -15.84 -8.08
C THR A 104 -13.61 -14.84 -6.91
N GLY A 105 -13.47 -13.55 -7.23
CA GLY A 105 -13.62 -12.45 -6.26
C GLY A 105 -12.36 -12.11 -5.47
N HIS A 106 -11.22 -12.74 -5.79
CA HIS A 106 -9.92 -12.32 -5.28
C HIS A 106 -9.24 -11.33 -6.22
N THR A 107 -8.47 -10.41 -5.64
CA THR A 107 -7.71 -9.40 -6.37
C THR A 107 -6.44 -9.11 -5.60
N ILE A 108 -5.36 -8.81 -6.31
CA ILE A 108 -4.09 -8.45 -5.68
C ILE A 108 -3.92 -6.93 -5.73
N VAL A 109 -3.82 -6.31 -4.55
CA VAL A 109 -3.79 -4.84 -4.41
C VAL A 109 -2.53 -4.38 -3.66
N PRO A 110 -1.90 -3.26 -4.06
CA PRO A 110 -0.81 -2.67 -3.30
C PRO A 110 -1.36 -1.94 -2.07
N LEU A 111 -0.79 -2.24 -0.90
CA LEU A 111 -1.16 -1.61 0.38
C LEU A 111 -0.26 -0.43 0.73
N ALA A 112 1.05 -0.61 0.64
CA ALA A 112 2.01 0.39 1.07
C ALA A 112 3.30 0.31 0.27
N LEU A 113 3.93 1.47 0.08
CA LEU A 113 5.23 1.62 -0.54
C LEU A 113 6.13 2.34 0.45
N TYR A 114 7.29 1.77 0.74
CA TYR A 114 8.18 2.22 1.80
C TYR A 114 9.65 1.93 1.46
N PHE A 115 10.55 2.69 2.09
CA PHE A 115 11.98 2.39 2.08
C PHE A 115 12.32 1.41 3.20
N ARG A 116 13.19 0.45 2.89
CA ARG A 116 13.84 -0.47 3.82
C ARG A 116 15.30 -0.64 3.38
N SER A 117 16.25 -0.30 4.25
CA SER A 117 17.69 -0.41 3.96
C SER A 117 18.09 0.20 2.61
N GLY A 118 17.64 1.44 2.39
CA GLY A 118 17.91 2.22 1.18
C GLY A 118 17.16 1.79 -0.09
N ARG A 119 16.46 0.66 -0.10
CA ARG A 119 15.70 0.14 -1.24
C ARG A 119 14.19 0.37 -1.08
N VAL A 120 13.49 0.47 -2.21
CA VAL A 120 12.03 0.60 -2.22
C VAL A 120 11.41 -0.79 -2.17
N LYS A 121 10.48 -0.97 -1.23
CA LYS A 121 9.65 -2.16 -1.08
C LYS A 121 8.18 -1.80 -1.27
N VAL A 122 7.41 -2.73 -1.82
CA VAL A 122 5.95 -2.65 -1.86
C VAL A 122 5.38 -3.81 -1.06
N GLU A 123 4.38 -3.50 -0.25
CA GLU A 123 3.53 -4.49 0.40
C GLU A 123 2.30 -4.69 -0.47
N ILE A 124 2.12 -5.91 -0.98
CA ILE A 124 0.94 -6.31 -1.75
C ILE A 124 0.08 -7.22 -0.89
N ALA A 125 -1.20 -7.26 -1.18
CA ALA A 125 -2.16 -8.09 -0.47
C ALA A 125 -3.05 -8.86 -1.42
N LEU A 126 -3.29 -10.12 -1.08
CA LEU A 126 -4.45 -10.83 -1.60
C LEU A 126 -5.68 -10.31 -0.86
N ALA A 127 -6.60 -9.78 -1.64
CA ALA A 127 -7.75 -9.04 -1.15
C ALA A 127 -9.04 -9.62 -1.75
N LYS A 128 -10.10 -9.63 -0.94
CA LYS A 128 -11.46 -9.94 -1.38
C LYS A 128 -12.31 -8.68 -1.30
N GLY A 129 -13.09 -8.39 -2.35
CA GLY A 129 -13.98 -7.22 -2.35
C GLY A 129 -15.00 -7.29 -1.21
N LYS A 130 -15.12 -6.22 -0.43
CA LYS A 130 -16.16 -6.13 0.61
C LYS A 130 -17.53 -5.86 -0.01
N LYS A 131 -18.58 -6.43 0.58
CA LYS A 131 -19.96 -6.07 0.25
C LYS A 131 -20.25 -4.65 0.74
N GLU A 132 -21.24 -4.00 0.15
CA GLU A 132 -21.59 -2.62 0.51
C GLU A 132 -21.99 -2.49 1.99
N TYR A 133 -22.67 -3.51 2.53
CA TYR A 133 -23.00 -3.61 3.95
C TYR A 133 -21.74 -3.54 4.84
N ASP A 134 -20.73 -4.34 4.54
CA ASP A 134 -19.48 -4.38 5.31
C ASP A 134 -18.69 -3.07 5.23
N LYS A 135 -18.79 -2.36 4.10
CA LYS A 135 -18.20 -1.01 3.94
C LYS A 135 -18.88 0.00 4.85
N ARG A 136 -20.22 -0.02 4.93
CA ARG A 136 -21.00 0.85 5.83
C ARG A 136 -20.66 0.59 7.29
N GLN A 137 -20.50 -0.68 7.68
CA GLN A 137 -20.09 -1.04 9.04
C GLN A 137 -18.68 -0.52 9.35
N THR A 138 -17.71 -0.73 8.45
CA THR A 138 -16.33 -0.22 8.61
C THR A 138 -16.30 1.31 8.76
N LEU A 139 -17.19 2.03 8.05
CA LEU A 139 -17.32 3.49 8.17
C LEU A 139 -17.86 3.92 9.54
N ARG A 140 -18.91 3.26 10.02
CA ARG A 140 -19.52 3.52 11.34
C ARG A 140 -18.51 3.31 12.46
N GLU A 141 -17.89 2.13 12.51
CA GLU A 141 -16.89 1.79 13.53
C GLU A 141 -15.73 2.81 13.57
N LYS A 142 -15.29 3.26 12.39
CA LYS A 142 -14.22 4.26 12.27
C LYS A 142 -14.66 5.65 12.75
N GLN A 143 -15.93 6.01 12.54
CA GLN A 143 -16.49 7.25 13.05
C GLN A 143 -16.63 7.20 14.57
N ASP A 144 -17.20 6.13 15.11
CA ASP A 144 -17.39 5.92 16.55
C ASP A 144 -16.02 5.96 17.26
N THR A 145 -15.04 5.22 16.76
CA THR A 145 -13.66 5.22 17.29
C THR A 145 -13.05 6.62 17.28
N ARG A 146 -13.33 7.44 16.24
CA ARG A 146 -12.83 8.81 16.15
C ARG A 146 -13.49 9.72 17.19
N GLU A 147 -14.79 9.56 17.42
CA GLU A 147 -15.54 10.33 18.41
C GLU A 147 -15.10 9.99 19.84
N THR A 148 -14.96 8.70 20.16
CA THR A 148 -14.41 8.23 21.46
C THR A 148 -13.00 8.80 21.70
N ASN A 149 -12.11 8.72 20.70
CA ASN A 149 -10.76 9.27 20.81
C ASN A 149 -10.75 10.78 21.04
N ARG A 150 -11.65 11.52 20.39
CA ARG A 150 -11.82 12.97 20.61
C ARG A 150 -12.27 13.26 22.05
N ALA A 151 -13.27 12.55 22.55
CA ALA A 151 -13.76 12.70 23.93
C ALA A 151 -12.66 12.40 24.97
N ILE A 152 -11.90 11.32 24.78
CA ILE A 152 -10.77 10.96 25.65
C ILE A 152 -9.69 12.05 25.62
N SER A 153 -9.34 12.57 24.43
CA SER A 153 -8.33 13.62 24.31
C SER A 153 -8.75 14.94 24.98
N ALA A 154 -10.04 15.31 24.87
CA ALA A 154 -10.59 16.49 25.52
C ALA A 154 -10.60 16.34 27.05
N ALA A 155 -10.98 15.16 27.57
CA ALA A 155 -10.93 14.86 29.00
C ALA A 155 -9.49 14.91 29.55
N ARG A 156 -8.51 14.30 28.85
CA ARG A 156 -7.08 14.38 29.21
C ARG A 156 -6.56 15.81 29.21
N ARG A 157 -6.99 16.66 28.27
CA ARG A 157 -6.61 18.07 28.22
C ARG A 157 -7.18 18.86 29.40
N ARG A 158 -8.42 18.58 29.82
CA ARG A 158 -9.03 19.18 31.01
C ARG A 158 -8.31 18.77 32.29
N GLN A 159 -7.98 17.48 32.44
CA GLN A 159 -7.22 16.98 33.59
C GLN A 159 -5.82 17.60 33.69
N ARG A 160 -5.12 17.81 32.57
CA ARG A 160 -3.82 18.51 32.53
C ARG A 160 -3.88 20.00 32.80
N ALA A 161 -5.04 20.65 32.64
CA ALA A 161 -5.21 22.07 32.91
C ALA A 161 -5.66 22.34 34.36
N ALA A 162 -6.14 21.32 35.05
CA ALA A 162 -6.57 21.38 36.45
C ALA A 162 -5.49 20.89 37.45
N ALA A 163 -4.33 20.44 36.95
CA ALA A 163 -3.14 20.08 37.70
C ALA A 163 -2.04 21.11 37.40
#